data_AF-A0A7V8ZCY1-F1
#
_entry.id   AF-A0A7V8ZCY1-F1
#
_cell.length_a   1.000
_cell.length_b   1.000
_cell.length_c   1.000
_cell.angle_alpha   90.00
_cell.angle_beta   90.00
_cell.angle_gamma   90.00
#
_symmetry.space_group_name_H-M   'P 1'
#
loop_
_entity.id
_entity.type
_entity.pdbx_description
1 polymer ?
#
loop_
_entity_poly.entity_id
_entity_poly.type
_entity_poly.pdbx_seq_one_letter_code
_entity_poly.pdbx_strand_id
1 'polypeptide(L)'
;MTVSTETVASEWRRPFGDEVGAAGLFGPDSMTWRIGRENALAAFGGARALILQVAHPLVAAGVGENSNYRQEPWDRLFRTLEAVTTIVFGTPEEAEAAARRVWTVHHKVRGELKSAEGSFPAGTAYDARDPALAMWVHATLFDTQILVYDRYVQRLSIAERETFYEEQKLFAEMFGVPRDRQPETYADFNAYFDDVVENELAVTDTLLDVVDATLVNPPLPAAARPLRRPAVEALKLQT
;
A
#
# COMPACT_ATOMS: atom_id res chain seq x y z
N MET A 1 0.48 10.20 -27.68
CA MET A 1 1.26 11.35 -27.18
C MET A 1 1.97 10.91 -25.91
N THR A 2 3.30 10.78 -25.94
CA THR A 2 4.13 10.53 -24.76
C THR A 2 4.23 11.84 -23.98
N VAL A 3 3.60 11.91 -22.80
CA VAL A 3 3.76 13.03 -21.86
C VAL A 3 5.20 12.98 -21.34
N SER A 4 5.92 14.09 -21.43
CA SER A 4 7.30 14.20 -20.94
C SER A 4 7.35 13.97 -19.41
N THR A 5 8.40 13.34 -18.90
CA THR A 5 8.64 13.20 -17.45
C THR A 5 8.63 14.54 -16.72
N GLU A 6 9.00 15.61 -17.42
CA GLU A 6 9.01 16.98 -16.89
C GLU A 6 7.58 17.54 -16.70
N THR A 7 6.63 17.16 -17.55
CA THR A 7 5.20 17.50 -17.41
C THR A 7 4.53 16.68 -16.30
N VAL A 8 4.92 15.42 -16.13
CA VAL A 8 4.41 14.57 -15.04
C VAL A 8 4.89 15.09 -13.67
N ALA A 9 6.12 15.60 -13.61
CA ALA A 9 6.69 16.19 -12.41
C ALA A 9 6.02 17.52 -12.01
N SER A 10 5.53 18.32 -12.97
CA SER A 10 4.87 19.59 -12.69
C SER A 10 3.42 19.47 -12.22
N GLU A 11 2.77 18.31 -12.45
CA GLU A 11 1.44 18.01 -11.91
C GLU A 11 1.47 17.58 -10.44
N TRP A 12 2.60 17.07 -9.96
CA TRP A 12 2.77 16.69 -8.57
C TRP A 12 2.82 17.95 -7.69
N ARG A 13 1.94 18.01 -6.68
CA ARG A 13 1.94 19.09 -5.68
C ARG A 13 2.45 18.55 -4.37
N ARG A 14 3.37 19.28 -3.72
CA ARG A 14 3.83 18.97 -2.37
C ARG A 14 2.63 19.02 -1.41
N PRO A 15 2.34 17.93 -0.67
CA PRO A 15 1.17 17.89 0.21
C PRO A 15 1.41 18.52 1.60
N PHE A 16 2.64 18.90 1.93
CA PHE A 16 3.02 19.50 3.22
C PHE A 16 3.73 20.84 3.04
N GLY A 17 3.65 21.71 4.06
CA GLY A 17 4.32 23.02 4.08
C GLY A 17 5.82 22.92 4.40
N ASP A 18 6.48 24.08 4.59
CA ASP A 18 7.92 24.15 4.90
C ASP A 18 8.25 23.79 6.36
N GLU A 19 7.23 23.60 7.21
CA GLU A 19 7.36 23.27 8.63
C GLU A 19 7.59 21.76 8.86
N VAL A 20 8.64 21.20 8.27
CA VAL A 20 9.07 19.82 8.55
C VAL A 20 10.41 19.86 9.26
N GLY A 21 10.47 19.25 10.45
CA GLY A 21 11.68 19.20 11.26
C GLY A 21 12.78 18.34 10.61
N ALA A 22 14.02 18.47 11.11
CA ALA A 22 15.16 17.70 10.61
C ALA A 22 14.99 16.17 10.71
N ALA A 23 14.01 15.68 11.47
CA ALA A 23 13.68 14.27 11.60
C ALA A 23 12.85 13.70 10.45
N GLY A 24 12.43 14.52 9.47
CA GLY A 24 11.55 14.09 8.38
C GLY A 24 10.07 14.39 8.63
N LEU A 25 9.21 13.87 7.75
CA LEU A 25 7.74 14.04 7.85
C LEU A 25 7.17 13.48 9.15
N PHE A 26 7.78 12.41 9.64
CA PHE A 26 7.43 11.74 10.87
C PHE A 26 8.65 11.76 11.79
N GLY A 27 8.48 12.25 13.01
CA GLY A 27 9.55 12.32 14.01
C GLY A 27 9.59 11.09 14.92
N PRO A 28 10.67 10.90 15.71
CA PRO A 28 10.83 9.78 16.64
C PRO A 28 9.74 9.64 17.70
N ASP A 29 9.05 10.73 18.00
CA ASP A 29 7.96 10.77 18.98
C ASP A 29 6.59 10.40 18.37
N SER A 30 6.52 10.19 17.05
CA SER A 30 5.29 9.81 16.34
C SER A 30 4.98 8.32 16.44
N MET A 31 3.70 7.97 16.40
CA MET A 31 3.24 6.58 16.33
C MET A 31 3.71 5.90 15.04
N THR A 32 3.77 6.66 13.94
CA THR A 32 4.23 6.21 12.63
C THR A 32 5.69 5.75 12.67
N TRP A 33 6.57 6.47 13.36
CA TRP A 33 7.94 6.01 13.59
C TRP A 33 8.00 4.79 14.52
N ARG A 34 7.26 4.83 15.62
CA ARG A 34 7.23 3.75 16.63
C ARG A 34 6.74 2.44 16.04
N ILE A 35 5.73 2.47 15.18
CA ILE A 35 5.17 1.29 14.51
C ILE A 35 6.05 0.89 13.33
N GLY A 36 6.41 1.85 12.47
CA GLY A 36 7.16 1.60 11.24
C GLY A 36 8.53 0.95 11.44
N ARG A 37 9.17 1.15 12.60
CA ARG A 37 10.52 0.64 12.89
C ARG A 37 10.55 -0.85 13.24
N GLU A 38 9.38 -1.46 13.48
CA GLU A 38 9.31 -2.83 13.94
C GLU A 38 9.54 -3.80 12.79
N ASN A 39 10.59 -4.61 12.88
CA ASN A 39 10.94 -5.62 11.87
C ASN A 39 9.80 -6.62 11.57
N ALA A 40 8.86 -6.78 12.51
CA ALA A 40 7.65 -7.59 12.31
C ALA A 40 6.83 -7.12 11.10
N LEU A 41 6.77 -5.81 10.82
CA LEU A 41 6.05 -5.28 9.66
C LEU A 41 6.66 -5.75 8.34
N ALA A 42 7.99 -5.67 8.22
CA ALA A 42 8.70 -6.14 7.03
C ALA A 42 8.58 -7.67 6.87
N ALA A 43 8.61 -8.41 7.99
CA ALA A 43 8.55 -9.86 7.98
C ALA A 43 7.15 -10.42 7.66
N PHE A 44 6.08 -9.76 8.12
CA PHE A 44 4.73 -10.34 8.17
C PHE A 44 3.65 -9.46 7.54
N GLY A 45 3.90 -8.18 7.29
CA GLY A 45 2.92 -7.29 6.68
C GLY A 45 2.89 -7.35 5.15
N GLY A 46 4.04 -7.53 4.52
CA GLY A 46 4.21 -7.37 3.07
C GLY A 46 3.21 -8.18 2.23
N ALA A 47 3.17 -9.51 2.43
CA ALA A 47 2.29 -10.38 1.64
C ALA A 47 0.80 -10.04 1.84
N ARG A 48 0.36 -9.82 3.09
CA ARG A 48 -1.02 -9.46 3.41
C ARG A 48 -1.44 -8.17 2.71
N ALA A 49 -0.62 -7.12 2.83
CA ALA A 49 -0.91 -5.84 2.19
C ALA A 49 -1.03 -6.00 0.67
N LEU A 50 -0.12 -6.74 0.04
CA LEU A 50 -0.17 -6.96 -1.42
C LEU A 50 -1.43 -7.71 -1.85
N ILE A 51 -1.82 -8.74 -1.13
CA ILE A 51 -3.04 -9.53 -1.42
C ILE A 51 -4.27 -8.65 -1.29
N LEU A 52 -4.41 -7.89 -0.19
CA LEU A 52 -5.55 -6.99 0.00
C LEU A 52 -5.62 -5.89 -1.06
N GLN A 53 -4.48 -5.32 -1.46
CA GLN A 53 -4.44 -4.31 -2.52
C GLN A 53 -5.06 -4.83 -3.81
N VAL A 54 -4.63 -6.01 -4.27
CA VAL A 54 -5.12 -6.59 -5.54
C VAL A 54 -6.43 -7.38 -5.40
N ALA A 55 -7.00 -7.45 -4.20
CA ALA A 55 -8.36 -7.95 -4.02
C ALA A 55 -9.40 -6.97 -4.58
N HIS A 56 -9.06 -5.68 -4.69
CA HIS A 56 -9.89 -4.70 -5.38
C HIS A 56 -9.69 -4.82 -6.90
N PRO A 57 -10.74 -5.10 -7.71
CA PRO A 57 -10.61 -5.41 -9.14
C PRO A 57 -9.89 -4.35 -9.98
N LEU A 58 -10.18 -3.07 -9.77
CA LEU A 58 -9.51 -1.98 -10.51
C LEU A 58 -8.01 -1.85 -10.17
N VAL A 59 -7.61 -2.10 -8.91
CA VAL A 59 -6.19 -2.17 -8.52
C VAL A 59 -5.55 -3.42 -9.13
N ALA A 60 -6.25 -4.55 -9.12
CA ALA A 60 -5.80 -5.79 -9.74
C ALA A 60 -5.52 -5.61 -11.24
N ALA A 61 -6.40 -4.91 -11.97
CA ALA A 61 -6.18 -4.59 -13.38
C ALA A 61 -4.93 -3.71 -13.59
N GLY A 62 -4.77 -2.66 -12.78
CA GLY A 62 -3.60 -1.80 -12.81
C GLY A 62 -2.29 -2.57 -12.61
N VAL A 63 -2.24 -3.47 -11.62
CA VAL A 63 -1.07 -4.33 -11.35
C VAL A 63 -0.88 -5.37 -12.45
N GLY A 64 -1.97 -6.01 -12.86
CA GLY A 64 -2.04 -7.08 -13.85
C GLY A 64 -1.44 -6.69 -15.19
N GLU A 65 -1.76 -5.48 -15.65
CA GLU A 65 -1.41 -5.00 -16.99
C GLU A 65 -0.10 -4.19 -17.04
N ASN A 66 0.38 -3.70 -15.89
CA ASN A 66 1.49 -2.74 -15.86
C ASN A 66 2.68 -3.20 -14.99
N SER A 67 2.71 -4.44 -14.51
CA SER A 67 3.83 -4.93 -13.70
C SER A 67 4.24 -6.37 -13.99
N ASN A 68 5.53 -6.67 -13.80
CA ASN A 68 6.10 -8.01 -13.90
C ASN A 68 5.93 -8.83 -12.61
N TYR A 69 4.82 -8.65 -11.88
CA TYR A 69 4.63 -9.24 -10.54
C TYR A 69 4.73 -10.78 -10.50
N ARG A 70 4.44 -11.46 -11.62
CA ARG A 70 4.60 -12.93 -11.73
C ARG A 70 6.06 -13.38 -11.73
N GLN A 71 6.96 -12.57 -12.29
CA GLN A 71 8.38 -12.91 -12.44
C GLN A 71 9.22 -12.29 -11.30
N GLU A 72 8.81 -11.11 -10.83
CA GLU A 72 9.55 -10.30 -9.86
C GLU A 72 8.64 -9.82 -8.69
N PRO A 73 7.93 -10.73 -7.99
CA PRO A 73 7.03 -10.35 -6.89
C PRO A 73 7.80 -9.70 -5.73
N TRP A 74 9.01 -10.18 -5.45
CA TRP A 74 9.88 -9.65 -4.40
C TRP A 74 10.40 -8.26 -4.74
N ASP A 75 10.80 -7.98 -5.97
CA ASP A 75 11.26 -6.64 -6.35
C ASP A 75 10.11 -5.64 -6.28
N ARG A 76 8.89 -6.04 -6.64
CA ARG A 76 7.69 -5.21 -6.44
C ARG A 76 7.47 -4.91 -4.95
N LEU A 77 7.57 -5.93 -4.10
CA LEU A 77 7.44 -5.76 -2.64
C LEU A 77 8.54 -4.82 -2.11
N PHE A 78 9.79 -5.04 -2.48
CA PHE A 78 10.92 -4.22 -2.03
C PHE A 78 10.81 -2.77 -2.47
N ARG A 79 10.37 -2.48 -3.70
CA ARG A 79 10.09 -1.10 -4.14
C ARG A 79 9.02 -0.42 -3.29
N THR A 80 8.00 -1.17 -2.87
CA THR A 80 6.94 -0.64 -1.99
C THR A 80 7.51 -0.36 -0.60
N LEU A 81 8.23 -1.32 -0.02
CA LEU A 81 8.86 -1.17 1.30
C LEU A 81 9.90 -0.04 1.32
N GLU A 82 10.69 0.11 0.27
CA GLU A 82 11.66 1.19 0.10
C GLU A 82 10.95 2.55 0.10
N ALA A 83 9.88 2.71 -0.67
CA ALA A 83 9.11 3.95 -0.71
C ALA A 83 8.49 4.27 0.65
N VAL A 84 7.82 3.30 1.29
CA VAL A 84 7.21 3.47 2.62
C VAL A 84 8.27 3.84 3.66
N THR A 85 9.39 3.11 3.71
CA THR A 85 10.49 3.34 4.66
C THR A 85 11.12 4.71 4.44
N THR A 86 11.35 5.11 3.19
CA THR A 86 11.94 6.42 2.87
C THR A 86 11.02 7.56 3.27
N ILE A 87 9.70 7.41 3.09
CA ILE A 87 8.73 8.44 3.49
C ILE A 87 8.63 8.56 5.01
N VAL A 88 8.73 7.44 5.74
CA VAL A 88 8.63 7.43 7.21
C VAL A 88 9.92 7.90 7.90
N PHE A 89 11.09 7.47 7.42
CA PHE A 89 12.36 7.63 8.12
C PHE A 89 13.37 8.56 7.43
N GLY A 90 13.12 8.92 6.16
CA GLY A 90 14.01 9.80 5.40
C GLY A 90 13.83 11.27 5.73
N THR A 91 14.73 12.10 5.21
CA THR A 91 14.59 13.56 5.28
C THR A 91 13.34 14.03 4.50
N PRO A 92 12.85 15.25 4.72
CA PRO A 92 11.72 15.78 3.95
C PRO A 92 11.94 15.71 2.43
N GLU A 93 13.17 15.96 1.98
CA GLU A 93 13.57 15.90 0.57
C GLU A 93 13.57 14.46 0.04
N GLU A 94 14.04 13.50 0.84
CA GLU A 94 14.05 12.08 0.47
C GLU A 94 12.61 11.53 0.37
N ALA A 95 11.77 11.87 1.35
CA ALA A 95 10.36 11.50 1.37
C ALA A 95 9.60 12.08 0.17
N GLU A 96 9.81 13.36 -0.13
CA GLU A 96 9.26 14.02 -1.33
C GLU A 96 9.77 13.35 -2.62
N ALA A 97 11.07 13.08 -2.72
CA ALA A 97 11.63 12.42 -3.88
C ALA A 97 11.05 11.01 -4.08
N ALA A 98 10.84 10.25 -3.00
CA ALA A 98 10.19 8.95 -3.04
C ALA A 98 8.75 9.04 -3.54
N ALA A 99 7.95 9.96 -2.98
CA ALA A 99 6.57 10.18 -3.40
C ALA A 99 6.47 10.61 -4.88
N ARG A 100 7.34 11.52 -5.34
CA ARG A 100 7.40 11.91 -6.77
C ARG A 100 7.76 10.75 -7.69
N ARG A 101 8.66 9.85 -7.26
CA ARG A 101 8.98 8.63 -8.03
C ARG A 101 7.75 7.75 -8.18
N VAL A 102 7.01 7.52 -7.09
CA VAL A 102 5.77 6.73 -7.12
C VAL A 102 4.72 7.38 -8.02
N TRP A 103 4.49 8.69 -7.86
CA TRP A 103 3.58 9.46 -8.71
C TRP A 103 3.91 9.31 -10.20
N THR A 104 5.20 9.39 -10.56
CA THR A 104 5.66 9.26 -11.95
C THR A 104 5.37 7.87 -12.52
N VAL A 105 5.48 6.82 -11.70
CA VAL A 105 5.10 5.46 -12.08
C VAL A 105 3.58 5.36 -12.23
N HIS A 106 2.82 5.84 -11.25
CA HIS A 106 1.35 5.77 -11.23
C HIS A 106 0.71 6.51 -12.40
N HIS A 107 1.30 7.60 -12.91
CA HIS A 107 0.80 8.30 -14.09
C HIS A 107 0.71 7.38 -15.33
N LYS A 108 1.49 6.30 -15.40
CA LYS A 108 1.45 5.35 -16.52
C LYS A 108 0.43 4.23 -16.32
N VAL A 109 -0.07 4.04 -15.10
CA VAL A 109 -0.94 2.91 -14.72
C VAL A 109 -2.40 3.35 -14.81
N ARG A 110 -2.99 3.16 -15.98
CA ARG A 110 -4.39 3.48 -16.25
C ARG A 110 -4.90 2.69 -17.46
N GLY A 111 -6.20 2.43 -17.49
CA GLY A 111 -6.84 1.64 -18.54
C GLY A 111 -8.32 1.43 -18.26
N GLU A 112 -8.89 0.39 -18.87
CA GLU A 112 -10.27 -0.04 -18.67
C GLU A 112 -10.32 -1.56 -18.49
N LEU A 113 -11.25 -2.04 -17.67
CA LEU A 113 -11.46 -3.48 -17.51
C LEU A 113 -11.90 -4.13 -18.83
N LYS A 114 -11.23 -5.24 -19.21
CA LYS A 114 -11.58 -6.02 -20.42
C LYS A 114 -12.82 -6.90 -20.24
N SER A 115 -13.08 -7.31 -19.01
CA SER A 115 -14.19 -8.15 -18.57
C SER A 115 -14.82 -7.54 -17.33
N ALA A 116 -16.04 -7.97 -16.99
CA ALA A 116 -16.61 -7.63 -15.69
C ALA A 116 -15.85 -8.39 -14.59
N GLU A 117 -15.52 -7.71 -13.49
CA GLU A 117 -14.79 -8.26 -12.35
C GLU A 117 -15.50 -7.83 -11.06
N GLY A 118 -16.07 -8.77 -10.31
CA GLY A 118 -16.88 -8.44 -9.13
C GLY A 118 -18.10 -7.58 -9.48
N SER A 119 -18.26 -6.47 -8.76
CA SER A 119 -19.31 -5.47 -8.99
C SER A 119 -19.00 -4.49 -10.13
N PHE A 120 -17.81 -4.55 -10.73
CA PHE A 120 -17.36 -3.62 -11.78
C PHE A 120 -17.61 -4.19 -13.19
N PRO A 121 -18.38 -3.51 -14.06
CA PRO A 121 -18.62 -3.98 -15.42
C PRO A 121 -17.39 -3.83 -16.33
N ALA A 122 -17.38 -4.57 -17.45
CA ALA A 122 -16.41 -4.37 -18.52
C ALA A 122 -16.45 -2.92 -19.03
N GLY A 123 -15.29 -2.35 -19.34
CA GLY A 123 -15.13 -0.94 -19.71
C GLY A 123 -15.00 0.02 -18.53
N THR A 124 -15.09 -0.45 -17.27
CA THR A 124 -14.82 0.42 -16.11
C THR A 124 -13.38 0.91 -16.16
N ALA A 125 -13.20 2.23 -16.17
CA ALA A 125 -11.88 2.85 -16.17
C ALA A 125 -11.18 2.69 -14.82
N TYR A 126 -9.87 2.55 -14.85
CA TYR A 126 -9.00 2.61 -13.67
C TYR A 126 -7.83 3.57 -13.93
N ASP A 127 -7.40 4.29 -12.91
CA ASP A 127 -6.20 5.13 -12.93
C ASP A 127 -5.55 5.06 -11.53
N ALA A 128 -4.26 4.75 -11.45
CA ALA A 128 -3.55 4.64 -10.16
C ALA A 128 -3.39 5.99 -9.43
N ARG A 129 -3.80 7.10 -10.06
CA ARG A 129 -3.90 8.43 -9.47
C ARG A 129 -5.32 8.75 -8.99
N ASP A 130 -6.30 7.87 -9.21
CA ASP A 130 -7.63 8.02 -8.63
C ASP A 130 -7.52 8.00 -7.10
N PRO A 131 -7.92 9.09 -6.40
CA PRO A 131 -7.86 9.15 -4.95
C PRO A 131 -8.60 8.00 -4.25
N ALA A 132 -9.68 7.47 -4.83
CA ALA A 132 -10.42 6.36 -4.23
C ALA A 132 -9.60 5.07 -4.23
N LEU A 133 -8.96 4.75 -5.36
CA LEU A 133 -8.09 3.56 -5.47
C LEU A 133 -6.80 3.73 -4.65
N ALA A 134 -6.23 4.94 -4.63
CA ALA A 134 -5.08 5.25 -3.79
C ALA A 134 -5.42 5.15 -2.29
N MET A 135 -6.62 5.58 -1.88
CA MET A 135 -7.12 5.43 -0.52
C MET A 135 -7.25 3.96 -0.12
N TRP A 136 -7.77 3.09 -0.99
CA TRP A 136 -7.82 1.66 -0.72
C TRP A 136 -6.42 1.08 -0.50
N VAL A 137 -5.47 1.39 -1.40
CA VAL A 137 -4.09 0.92 -1.26
C VAL A 137 -3.47 1.38 0.06
N HIS A 138 -3.65 2.65 0.44
CA HIS A 138 -3.22 3.16 1.74
C HIS A 138 -3.89 2.43 2.92
N ALA A 139 -5.21 2.23 2.84
CA ALA A 139 -6.00 1.57 3.87
C ALA A 139 -5.49 0.16 4.17
N THR A 140 -5.13 -0.61 3.14
CA THR A 140 -4.56 -1.95 3.32
C THR A 140 -3.21 -1.94 4.04
N LEU A 141 -2.38 -0.90 3.83
CA LEU A 141 -1.11 -0.74 4.53
C LEU A 141 -1.34 -0.42 6.00
N PHE A 142 -2.20 0.56 6.28
CA PHE A 142 -2.53 1.00 7.63
C PHE A 142 -3.15 -0.12 8.48
N ASP A 143 -4.18 -0.80 7.94
CA ASP A 143 -4.82 -1.93 8.61
C ASP A 143 -3.82 -3.08 8.87
N THR A 144 -2.96 -3.39 7.89
CA THR A 144 -1.90 -4.39 8.05
C THR A 144 -0.92 -4.00 9.16
N GLN A 145 -0.54 -2.73 9.25
CA GLN A 145 0.36 -2.25 10.30
C GLN A 145 -0.24 -2.43 11.69
N ILE A 146 -1.51 -2.07 11.88
CA ILE A 146 -2.21 -2.28 13.17
C ILE A 146 -2.25 -3.77 13.52
N LEU A 147 -2.69 -4.61 12.58
CA LEU A 147 -2.85 -6.05 12.83
C LEU A 147 -1.52 -6.71 13.21
N VAL A 148 -0.46 -6.45 12.44
CA VAL A 148 0.86 -7.04 12.68
C VAL A 148 1.46 -6.52 13.98
N TYR A 149 1.34 -5.22 14.27
CA TYR A 149 1.85 -4.63 15.50
C TYR A 149 1.15 -5.20 16.74
N ASP A 150 -0.18 -5.28 16.72
CA ASP A 150 -1.00 -5.88 17.77
C ASP A 150 -0.61 -7.34 18.03
N ARG A 151 -0.32 -8.09 16.97
CA ARG A 151 -0.06 -9.52 17.03
C ARG A 151 1.33 -9.89 17.50
N TYR A 152 2.34 -9.11 17.12
CA TYR A 152 3.76 -9.48 17.25
C TYR A 152 4.60 -8.54 18.10
N VAL A 153 4.10 -7.34 18.42
CA VAL A 153 4.85 -6.33 19.19
C VAL A 153 4.11 -6.01 20.48
N GLN A 154 2.96 -5.34 20.38
CA GLN A 154 2.08 -5.05 21.51
C GLN A 154 0.71 -4.60 21.01
N ARG A 155 -0.33 -4.89 21.79
CA ARG A 155 -1.68 -4.43 21.49
C ARG A 155 -1.80 -2.93 21.75
N LEU A 156 -2.16 -2.17 20.71
CA LEU A 156 -2.43 -0.74 20.81
C LEU A 156 -3.72 -0.49 21.59
N SER A 157 -3.78 0.64 22.27
CA SER A 157 -5.02 1.23 22.79
C SER A 157 -5.82 1.92 21.68
N ILE A 158 -7.08 2.28 21.93
CA ILE A 158 -7.89 3.03 20.95
C ILE A 158 -7.28 4.42 20.69
N ALA A 159 -6.85 5.12 21.74
CA ALA A 159 -6.20 6.42 21.61
C ALA A 159 -4.90 6.37 20.79
N GLU A 160 -4.10 5.31 20.93
CA GLU A 160 -2.93 5.09 20.07
C GLU A 160 -3.31 4.84 18.61
N ARG A 161 -4.40 4.10 18.34
CA ARG A 161 -4.90 3.90 16.95
C ARG A 161 -5.43 5.20 16.34
N GLU A 162 -6.14 6.02 17.11
CA GLU A 162 -6.62 7.34 16.67
C GLU A 162 -5.47 8.29 16.37
N THR A 163 -4.46 8.33 17.25
CA THR A 163 -3.24 9.13 17.03
C THR A 163 -2.49 8.65 15.78
N PHE A 164 -2.29 7.34 15.67
CA PHE A 164 -1.65 6.75 14.50
C PHE A 164 -2.43 7.03 13.21
N TYR A 165 -3.76 6.92 13.24
CA TYR A 165 -4.60 7.22 12.08
C TYR A 165 -4.45 8.68 11.62
N GLU A 166 -4.48 9.63 12.55
CA GLU A 166 -4.34 11.06 12.21
C GLU A 166 -2.98 11.36 11.56
N GLU A 167 -1.91 10.74 12.04
CA GLU A 167 -0.59 10.82 11.39
C GLU A 167 -0.60 10.19 9.98
N GLN A 168 -1.28 9.06 9.82
CA GLN A 168 -1.35 8.33 8.56
C GLN A 168 -2.13 9.07 7.47
N LYS A 169 -2.97 10.04 7.84
CA LYS A 169 -3.60 10.92 6.86
C LYS A 169 -2.59 11.73 6.04
N LEU A 170 -1.52 12.21 6.69
CA LEU A 170 -0.41 12.88 6.00
C LEU A 170 0.31 11.90 5.06
N PHE A 171 0.49 10.65 5.49
CA PHE A 171 1.08 9.61 4.67
C PHE A 171 0.25 9.34 3.41
N ALA A 172 -1.08 9.29 3.52
CA ALA A 172 -1.98 9.12 2.38
C ALA A 172 -1.89 10.28 1.37
N GLU A 173 -1.73 11.52 1.84
CA GLU A 173 -1.56 12.69 0.97
C GLU A 173 -0.27 12.59 0.11
N MET A 174 0.79 11.93 0.60
CA MET A 174 2.01 11.66 -0.19
C MET A 174 1.75 10.81 -1.43
N PHE A 175 0.70 9.98 -1.40
CA PHE A 175 0.28 9.13 -2.51
C PHE A 175 -0.90 9.72 -3.30
N GLY A 176 -1.22 11.00 -3.08
CA GLY A 176 -2.21 11.73 -3.85
C GLY A 176 -3.65 11.53 -3.37
N VAL A 177 -3.86 11.10 -2.12
CA VAL A 177 -5.20 11.05 -1.50
C VAL A 177 -5.47 12.36 -0.76
N PRO A 178 -6.30 13.27 -1.28
CA PRO A 178 -6.58 14.54 -0.63
C PRO A 178 -7.27 14.36 0.73
N ARG A 179 -7.04 15.28 1.67
CA ARG A 179 -7.59 15.22 3.05
C ARG A 179 -9.11 15.07 3.10
N ASP A 180 -9.84 15.70 2.18
CA ASP A 180 -11.31 15.64 2.07
C ASP A 180 -11.82 14.33 1.45
N ARG A 181 -10.93 13.45 0.98
CA ARG A 181 -11.24 12.11 0.46
C ARG A 181 -10.80 10.99 1.40
N GLN A 182 -10.33 11.34 2.58
CA GLN A 182 -9.96 10.38 3.62
C GLN A 182 -11.07 10.31 4.67
N PRO A 183 -11.32 9.14 5.28
CA PRO A 183 -12.23 9.05 6.41
C PRO A 183 -11.85 10.02 7.55
N GLU A 184 -12.84 10.64 8.19
CA GLU A 184 -12.57 11.72 9.14
C GLU A 184 -11.96 11.18 10.44
N THR A 185 -12.40 10.02 10.90
CA THR A 185 -11.93 9.41 12.14
C THR A 185 -11.47 7.97 11.94
N TYR A 186 -10.78 7.40 12.92
CA TYR A 186 -10.42 5.98 12.90
C TYR A 186 -11.68 5.08 12.87
N ALA A 187 -12.80 5.53 13.45
CA ALA A 187 -14.07 4.82 13.34
C ALA A 187 -14.62 4.84 11.91
N ASP A 188 -14.58 5.99 11.24
CA ASP A 188 -14.99 6.12 9.83
C ASP A 188 -14.07 5.31 8.92
N PHE A 189 -12.78 5.23 9.25
CA PHE A 189 -11.84 4.35 8.56
C PHE A 189 -12.28 2.88 8.63
N ASN A 190 -12.62 2.37 9.81
CA ASN A 190 -13.06 0.98 9.95
C ASN A 190 -14.35 0.75 9.15
N ALA A 191 -15.31 1.67 9.22
CA ALA A 191 -16.55 1.57 8.44
C ALA A 191 -16.28 1.58 6.93
N TYR A 192 -15.38 2.45 6.45
CA TYR A 192 -14.93 2.47 5.06
C TYR A 192 -14.26 1.16 4.66
N PHE A 193 -13.35 0.63 5.49
CA PHE A 193 -12.62 -0.60 5.19
C PHE A 193 -13.57 -1.79 5.09
N ASP A 194 -14.49 -1.92 6.05
CA ASP A 194 -15.51 -2.98 6.07
C ASP A 194 -16.43 -2.90 4.83
N ASP A 195 -16.85 -1.69 4.43
CA ASP A 195 -17.68 -1.49 3.23
C ASP A 195 -16.98 -1.95 1.95
N VAL A 196 -15.72 -1.55 1.74
CA VAL A 196 -14.94 -1.98 0.56
C VAL A 196 -14.76 -3.51 0.57
N VAL A 197 -14.45 -4.09 1.74
CA VAL A 197 -14.30 -5.54 1.90
C VAL A 197 -15.57 -6.29 1.53
N GLU A 198 -16.74 -5.79 1.96
CA GLU A 198 -18.03 -6.42 1.72
C GLU A 198 -18.53 -6.23 0.29
N ASN A 199 -18.30 -5.07 -0.32
CA ASN A 199 -19.02 -4.64 -1.52
C ASN A 199 -18.16 -4.51 -2.80
N GLU A 200 -16.84 -4.40 -2.69
CA GLU A 200 -15.98 -4.09 -3.84
C GLU A 200 -14.92 -5.15 -4.17
N LEU A 201 -14.53 -5.99 -3.20
CA LEU A 201 -13.49 -7.00 -3.44
C LEU A 201 -14.01 -8.17 -4.30
N ALA A 202 -13.14 -8.71 -5.14
CA ALA A 202 -13.44 -9.91 -5.92
C ALA A 202 -12.20 -10.79 -6.16
N VAL A 203 -12.46 -12.08 -6.38
CA VAL A 203 -11.40 -13.02 -6.78
C VAL A 203 -11.13 -12.86 -8.27
N THR A 204 -10.01 -12.24 -8.61
CA THR A 204 -9.54 -12.05 -9.98
C THR A 204 -8.34 -12.97 -10.28
N ASP A 205 -8.03 -13.19 -11.55
CA ASP A 205 -6.82 -13.94 -11.95
C ASP A 205 -5.54 -13.30 -11.36
N THR A 206 -5.47 -11.97 -11.33
CA THR A 206 -4.33 -11.25 -10.74
C THR A 206 -4.25 -11.47 -9.23
N LEU A 207 -5.38 -11.51 -8.51
CA LEU A 207 -5.39 -11.85 -7.09
C LEU A 207 -4.84 -13.26 -6.88
N LEU A 208 -5.32 -14.23 -7.64
CA LEU A 208 -4.89 -15.63 -7.52
C LEU A 208 -3.38 -15.76 -7.80
N ASP A 209 -2.87 -15.08 -8.82
CA ASP A 209 -1.45 -15.08 -9.14
C ASP A 209 -0.60 -14.43 -8.05
N VAL A 210 -1.07 -13.33 -7.44
CA VAL A 210 -0.37 -12.69 -6.30
C VAL A 210 -0.40 -13.58 -5.06
N VAL A 211 -1.54 -14.22 -4.76
CA VAL A 211 -1.64 -15.19 -3.66
C VAL A 211 -0.68 -16.36 -3.90
N ASP A 212 -0.60 -16.87 -5.13
CA ASP A 212 0.35 -17.93 -5.46
C ASP A 212 1.80 -17.46 -5.27
N ALA A 213 2.16 -16.31 -5.84
CA ALA A 213 3.52 -15.79 -5.82
C ALA A 213 3.99 -15.26 -4.45
N THR A 214 3.09 -15.01 -3.50
CA THR A 214 3.44 -14.44 -2.18
C THR A 214 3.16 -15.38 -1.02
N LEU A 215 2.08 -16.17 -1.08
CA LEU A 215 1.60 -16.99 0.03
C LEU A 215 1.72 -18.50 -0.23
N VAL A 216 1.55 -18.98 -1.46
CA VAL A 216 1.52 -20.44 -1.71
C VAL A 216 2.85 -20.97 -2.23
N ASN A 217 3.37 -20.35 -3.28
CA ASN A 217 4.58 -20.71 -4.00
C ASN A 217 5.52 -19.51 -4.18
N PRO A 218 5.97 -18.86 -3.08
CA PRO A 218 6.91 -17.75 -3.20
C PRO A 218 8.18 -18.18 -3.96
N PRO A 219 8.63 -17.41 -4.98
CA PRO A 219 9.84 -17.74 -5.71
C PRO A 219 11.03 -17.51 -4.78
N LEU A 220 11.49 -18.58 -4.14
CA LEU A 220 12.64 -18.57 -3.26
C LEU A 220 13.90 -19.01 -4.02
N PRO A 221 15.07 -18.38 -3.78
CA PRO A 221 16.35 -18.93 -4.21
C PRO A 221 16.46 -20.40 -3.82
N ALA A 222 17.12 -21.23 -4.63
CA ALA A 222 17.14 -22.68 -4.43
C ALA A 222 17.58 -23.08 -3.00
N ALA A 223 18.51 -22.32 -2.41
CA ALA A 223 19.01 -22.51 -1.04
C ALA A 223 17.96 -22.27 0.06
N ALA A 224 16.93 -21.45 -0.21
CA ALA A 224 15.87 -21.09 0.74
C ALA A 224 14.60 -21.95 0.60
N ARG A 225 14.52 -22.83 -0.42
CA ARG A 225 13.36 -23.71 -0.66
C ARG A 225 12.93 -24.55 0.56
N PRO A 226 13.82 -25.07 1.42
CA PRO A 226 13.42 -25.78 2.64
C PRO A 226 12.61 -24.92 3.62
N LEU A 227 12.78 -23.59 3.59
CA LEU A 227 12.04 -22.64 4.42
C LEU A 227 10.67 -22.26 3.86
N ARG A 228 10.31 -22.74 2.66
CA ARG A 228 9.02 -22.41 2.02
C ARG A 228 7.85 -22.81 2.90
N ARG A 229 7.79 -24.08 3.34
CA ARG A 229 6.67 -24.58 4.14
C ARG A 229 6.50 -23.85 5.48
N PRO A 230 7.55 -23.66 6.31
CA PRO A 230 7.40 -22.90 7.55
C PRO A 230 7.07 -21.42 7.30
N ALA A 231 7.57 -20.79 6.23
CA ALA A 231 7.21 -19.42 5.87
C ALA A 231 5.74 -19.30 5.46
N VAL A 232 5.24 -20.22 4.64
CA VAL A 232 3.83 -20.28 4.24
C VAL A 232 2.91 -20.57 5.43
N GLU A 233 3.30 -21.48 6.32
CA GLU A 233 2.54 -21.76 7.55
C GLU A 233 2.51 -20.53 8.48
N ALA A 234 3.61 -19.78 8.59
CA ALA A 234 3.64 -18.52 9.35
C ALA A 234 2.72 -17.45 8.74
N LEU A 235 2.70 -17.30 7.41
CA LEU A 235 1.85 -16.34 6.70
C LEU A 235 0.35 -16.72 6.79
N LYS A 236 0.01 -18.02 6.74
CA LYS A 236 -1.38 -18.49 6.90
C LYS A 236 -1.94 -18.26 8.31
N LEU A 237 -1.10 -18.13 9.33
CA LEU A 237 -1.51 -17.79 10.69
C LEU A 237 -1.81 -16.28 10.85
N GLN A 238 -1.65 -15.48 9.78
CA GLN A 238 -1.81 -14.02 9.76
C GLN A 238 -3.05 -13.55 8.98
N THR A 239 -3.71 -14.46 8.26
CA THR A 239 -4.98 -14.27 7.55
C THR A 239 -6.11 -14.95 8.31
#